data_AF-A0A7V5UK85-F1
#
_entry.id   AF-A0A7V5UK85-F1
#
_cell.length_a   1.000
_cell.length_b   1.000
_cell.length_c   1.000
_cell.angle_alpha   90.00
_cell.angle_beta   90.00
_cell.angle_gamma   90.00
#
_symmetry.space_group_name_H-M   'P 1'
#
loop_
_entity.id
_entity.type
_entity.pdbx_description
1 polymer ?
#
loop_
_entity_poly.entity_id
_entity_poly.type
_entity_poly.pdbx_seq_one_letter_code
_entity_poly.pdbx_strand_id
1 'polypeptide(L)'
;MTFANLVFRSARVFRANRGGKMVLQPSDRSDGSPGDELMQEAMDAMERLARRLILEYPIVQRWEQPADVVQEAMMRLQRALRDVQIESRLHFFRLAAMQIRRTLIDMARRHSAQTSMAA
;
A
#
# COMPACT_ATOMS: atom_id res chain seq x y z
N MET A 1 -0.71 14.34 -16.03
CA MET A 1 -0.16 13.13 -16.70
C MET A 1 -0.30 11.95 -15.77
N THR A 2 -0.80 10.84 -16.30
CA THR A 2 -1.85 10.00 -15.71
C THR A 2 -1.39 9.03 -14.60
N PHE A 3 -2.05 9.12 -13.44
CA PHE A 3 -1.95 8.30 -12.21
C PHE A 3 -1.96 6.77 -12.42
N ALA A 4 -2.35 6.29 -13.61
CA ALA A 4 -2.54 4.88 -13.93
C ALA A 4 -1.27 4.16 -14.44
N ASN A 5 -0.30 4.88 -15.02
CA ASN A 5 0.79 4.23 -15.76
C ASN A 5 1.97 3.77 -14.89
N LEU A 6 2.15 4.33 -13.69
CA LEU A 6 3.30 4.01 -12.83
C LEU A 6 3.05 2.83 -11.87
N VAL A 7 1.79 2.42 -11.70
CA VAL A 7 1.40 1.30 -10.83
C VAL A 7 1.56 -0.05 -11.54
N PHE A 8 1.74 -0.07 -12.86
CA PHE A 8 1.36 -1.23 -13.68
C PHE A 8 2.50 -2.12 -14.20
N ARG A 9 3.77 -1.83 -13.91
CA ARG A 9 4.90 -2.39 -14.67
C ARG A 9 5.36 -3.81 -14.27
N SER A 10 4.62 -4.53 -13.42
CA SER A 10 4.97 -5.89 -12.97
C SER A 10 3.87 -6.91 -13.28
N ALA A 11 3.56 -7.05 -14.58
CA ALA A 11 2.59 -8.01 -15.09
C ALA A 11 3.16 -9.44 -15.29
N ARG A 12 4.41 -9.72 -14.89
CA ARG A 12 5.09 -10.99 -15.25
C ARG A 12 4.71 -12.22 -14.44
N VAL A 13 4.04 -12.10 -13.29
CA VAL A 13 3.85 -13.23 -12.35
C VAL A 13 2.38 -13.75 -12.31
N PHE A 14 1.44 -13.12 -13.01
CA PHE A 14 0.01 -13.43 -12.83
C PHE A 14 -0.71 -13.66 -14.16
N ARG A 15 -1.35 -14.81 -14.29
CA ARG A 15 -2.39 -15.07 -15.30
C ARG A 15 -3.73 -15.25 -14.58
N ALA A 16 -4.74 -14.47 -14.98
CA ALA A 16 -6.11 -14.69 -14.55
C ALA A 16 -6.62 -16.04 -15.11
N ASN A 17 -7.06 -16.95 -14.25
CA ASN A 17 -7.86 -18.09 -14.68
C ASN A 17 -9.35 -17.71 -14.67
N ARG A 18 -10.15 -18.31 -15.56
CA ARG A 18 -11.58 -18.03 -15.82
C ARG A 18 -12.52 -18.18 -14.60
N GLY A 19 -12.02 -18.49 -13.41
CA GLY A 19 -12.78 -18.73 -12.17
C GLY A 19 -12.38 -17.87 -10.96
N GLY A 20 -11.63 -16.77 -11.14
CA GLY A 20 -11.40 -15.78 -10.07
C GLY A 20 -10.47 -16.19 -8.91
N LYS A 21 -9.97 -17.44 -8.88
CA LYS A 21 -8.99 -17.87 -7.88
C LYS A 21 -7.57 -17.45 -8.27
N MET A 22 -6.90 -16.77 -7.35
CA MET A 22 -5.49 -16.40 -7.46
C MET A 22 -4.63 -17.66 -7.28
N VAL A 23 -3.99 -18.11 -8.35
CA VAL A 23 -2.95 -19.15 -8.30
C VAL A 23 -1.63 -18.44 -8.59
N LEU A 24 -0.74 -18.47 -7.62
CA LEU A 24 0.59 -17.89 -7.69
C LEU A 24 1.52 -18.91 -8.37
N GLN A 25 2.23 -18.51 -9.41
CA GLN A 25 3.28 -19.35 -9.98
C GLN A 25 4.57 -19.17 -9.18
N PRO A 26 5.35 -20.23 -8.94
CA PRO A 26 6.70 -20.10 -8.40
C PRO A 26 7.53 -19.26 -9.38
N SER A 27 8.16 -18.20 -8.88
CA SER A 27 9.23 -17.51 -9.61
C SER A 27 10.53 -18.24 -9.30
N ASP A 28 11.35 -18.55 -10.30
CA ASP A 28 12.55 -19.41 -10.18
C ASP A 28 13.69 -18.82 -9.31
N ARG A 29 13.42 -17.84 -8.44
CA ARG A 29 14.44 -17.12 -7.68
C ARG A 29 13.99 -16.59 -6.30
N SER A 30 13.08 -17.26 -5.60
CA SER A 30 12.92 -17.05 -4.16
C SER A 30 12.61 -18.35 -3.44
N ASP A 31 13.30 -18.63 -2.33
CA ASP A 31 13.03 -19.78 -1.44
C ASP A 31 11.76 -19.57 -0.59
N GLY A 32 10.87 -18.66 -1.00
CA GLY A 32 9.66 -18.25 -0.27
C GLY A 32 8.40 -18.92 -0.82
N SER A 33 7.34 -18.96 0.00
CA SER A 33 6.04 -19.38 -0.52
C SER A 33 5.54 -18.36 -1.54
N PRO A 34 4.76 -18.74 -2.55
CA PRO A 34 4.26 -17.77 -3.54
C PRO A 34 3.48 -16.59 -2.93
N GLY A 35 2.91 -16.76 -1.72
CA GLY A 35 2.26 -15.70 -0.96
C GLY A 35 3.22 -14.64 -0.43
N ASP A 36 4.44 -15.04 -0.09
CA ASP A 36 5.49 -14.13 0.39
C ASP A 36 5.97 -13.20 -0.73
N GLU A 37 6.08 -13.71 -1.96
CA GLU A 37 6.45 -12.91 -3.14
C GLU A 37 5.43 -11.80 -3.44
N LEU A 38 4.14 -12.13 -3.40
CA LEU A 38 3.07 -11.16 -3.60
C LEU A 38 3.08 -10.09 -2.50
N MET A 39 3.34 -10.50 -1.26
CA MET A 39 3.40 -9.58 -0.13
C MET A 39 4.58 -8.61 -0.27
N GLN A 40 5.75 -9.12 -0.67
CA GLN A 40 6.92 -8.28 -0.95
C GLN A 40 6.66 -7.29 -2.10
N GLU A 41 6.09 -7.75 -3.22
CA GLU A 41 5.72 -6.87 -4.34
C GLU A 41 4.72 -5.78 -3.90
N ALA A 42 3.77 -6.14 -3.05
CA ALA A 42 2.80 -5.22 -2.47
C ALA A 42 3.47 -4.18 -1.56
N MET A 43 4.37 -4.60 -0.67
CA MET A 43 5.13 -3.72 0.21
C MET A 43 5.95 -2.71 -0.57
N ASP A 44 6.69 -3.17 -1.57
CA ASP A 44 7.48 -2.33 -2.47
C ASP A 44 6.63 -1.28 -3.20
N ALA A 45 5.44 -1.68 -3.68
CA ALA A 45 4.51 -0.76 -4.33
C ALA A 45 3.91 0.25 -3.35
N MET A 46 3.58 -0.17 -2.13
CA MET A 46 3.08 0.70 -1.07
C MET A 46 4.14 1.72 -0.64
N GLU A 47 5.40 1.32 -0.51
CA GLU A 47 6.50 2.24 -0.20
C GLU A 47 6.70 3.31 -1.27
N ARG A 48 6.74 2.91 -2.54
CA ARG A 48 6.86 3.87 -3.65
C ARG A 48 5.71 4.87 -3.66
N LEU A 49 4.50 4.40 -3.34
CA LEU A 49 3.32 5.25 -3.26
C LEU A 49 3.38 6.19 -2.04
N ALA A 50 3.74 5.68 -0.86
CA ALA A 50 3.85 6.47 0.36
C ALA A 50 4.92 7.57 0.25
N ARG A 51 6.10 7.25 -0.32
CA ARG A 51 7.17 8.23 -0.58
C ARG A 51 6.70 9.39 -1.46
N ARG A 52 5.75 9.16 -2.37
CA ARG A 52 5.17 10.21 -3.21
C ARG A 52 4.07 10.96 -2.50
N LEU A 53 3.15 10.25 -1.86
CA LEU A 53 1.98 10.86 -1.25
C LEU A 53 2.34 11.69 -0.01
N ILE A 54 3.36 11.31 0.76
CA ILE A 54 3.78 12.07 1.95
C ILE A 54 4.21 13.51 1.59
N LEU A 55 4.67 13.76 0.36
CA LEU A 55 5.03 15.10 -0.13
C LEU A 55 3.82 16.05 -0.20
N GLU A 56 2.60 15.50 -0.30
CA GLU A 56 1.36 16.28 -0.27
C GLU A 56 0.94 16.67 1.17
N TYR A 57 1.65 16.15 2.19
CA TYR A 57 1.35 16.37 3.61
C TYR A 57 2.59 16.89 4.35
N PRO A 58 2.98 18.19 4.20
CA PRO A 58 4.21 18.73 4.76
C PRO A 58 4.32 18.56 6.28
N ILE A 59 3.20 18.66 6.99
CA ILE A 59 3.16 18.45 8.44
C ILE A 59 3.50 17.01 8.81
N VAL A 60 3.11 16.02 8.01
CA VAL A 60 3.46 14.61 8.25
C VAL A 60 4.92 14.37 7.87
N GLN A 61 5.36 14.88 6.73
CA GLN A 61 6.76 14.78 6.29
C GLN A 61 7.75 15.32 7.33
N ARG A 62 7.36 16.33 8.11
CA ARG A 62 8.18 16.91 9.17
C ARG A 62 8.46 15.93 10.32
N TRP A 63 7.53 15.02 10.61
CA TRP A 63 7.55 14.19 11.82
C TRP A 63 7.69 12.70 11.54
N GLU A 64 7.29 12.23 10.37
CA GLU A 64 7.19 10.81 10.03
C GLU A 64 8.04 10.47 8.80
N GLN A 65 8.59 9.27 8.76
CA GLN A 65 9.22 8.73 7.55
C GLN A 65 8.19 8.00 6.68
N PRO A 66 8.46 7.85 5.36
CA PRO A 66 7.60 7.04 4.49
C PRO A 66 7.40 5.61 4.99
N ALA A 67 8.38 5.03 5.67
CA ALA A 67 8.30 3.69 6.24
C ALA A 67 7.25 3.61 7.38
N ASP A 68 7.17 4.63 8.22
CA ASP A 68 6.20 4.71 9.33
C ASP A 68 4.76 4.75 8.80
N VAL A 69 4.55 5.54 7.73
CA VAL A 69 3.27 5.61 7.01
C VAL A 69 2.88 4.24 6.45
N VAL A 70 3.83 3.52 5.83
CA VAL A 70 3.58 2.19 5.26
C VAL A 70 3.26 1.17 6.33
N GLN A 71 3.96 1.19 7.45
CA GLN A 71 3.72 0.28 8.57
C GLN A 71 2.31 0.48 9.15
N GLU A 72 1.89 1.71 9.44
CA GLU A 72 0.52 1.97 9.94
C GLU A 72 -0.55 1.64 8.89
N ALA A 73 -0.31 1.99 7.61
CA ALA A 73 -1.22 1.65 6.52
C ALA A 73 -1.35 0.14 6.31
N MET A 74 -0.28 -0.63 6.49
CA MET A 74 -0.27 -2.08 6.36
C MET A 74 -1.12 -2.74 7.46
N MET A 75 -1.00 -2.28 8.70
CA MET A 75 -1.86 -2.78 9.78
C MET A 75 -3.36 -2.53 9.48
N ARG A 76 -3.69 -1.37 8.93
CA ARG A 76 -5.07 -1.05 8.50
C ARG A 76 -5.51 -1.91 7.32
N LEU A 77 -4.61 -2.16 6.37
CA LEU A 77 -4.88 -3.02 5.22
C LEU A 77 -5.15 -4.46 5.67
N GLN A 78 -4.32 -5.03 6.55
CA GLN A 78 -4.53 -6.37 7.10
C GLN A 78 -5.88 -6.52 7.79
N ARG A 79 -6.34 -5.49 8.52
CA ARG A 79 -7.69 -5.49 9.12
C ARG A 79 -8.76 -5.47 8.04
N ALA A 80 -8.65 -4.57 7.05
CA ALA A 80 -9.61 -4.47 5.96
C ALA A 80 -9.71 -5.77 5.13
N LEU A 81 -8.60 -6.49 4.96
CA LEU A 81 -8.57 -7.77 4.24
C LEU A 81 -9.29 -8.91 4.97
N ARG A 82 -9.57 -8.77 6.28
CA ARG A 82 -10.41 -9.75 7.01
C ARG A 82 -11.88 -9.62 6.63
N ASP A 83 -12.30 -8.41 6.28
CA ASP A 83 -13.70 -8.06 6.03
C ASP A 83 -14.03 -7.95 4.53
N VAL A 84 -13.02 -7.75 3.68
CA VAL A 84 -13.18 -7.50 2.24
C VAL A 84 -12.60 -8.65 1.42
N GLN A 85 -13.44 -9.24 0.55
CA GLN A 85 -12.99 -10.16 -0.48
C GLN A 85 -12.32 -9.41 -1.63
N ILE A 86 -11.08 -9.79 -1.96
CA ILE A 86 -10.32 -9.17 -3.05
C ILE A 86 -10.68 -9.81 -4.38
N GLU A 87 -11.34 -9.04 -5.24
CA GLU A 87 -11.80 -9.49 -6.57
C GLU A 87 -10.71 -9.42 -7.65
N SER A 88 -9.69 -8.56 -7.46
CA SER A 88 -8.60 -8.40 -8.42
C SER A 88 -7.38 -7.73 -7.80
N ARG A 89 -6.24 -7.87 -8.47
CA ARG A 89 -5.00 -7.14 -8.11
C ARG A 89 -5.19 -5.62 -8.09
N LEU A 90 -5.98 -5.09 -9.04
CA LEU A 90 -6.30 -3.67 -9.06
C LEU A 90 -7.15 -3.26 -7.84
N HIS A 91 -8.08 -4.10 -7.42
CA HIS A 91 -8.86 -3.88 -6.20
C HIS A 91 -7.94 -3.86 -4.96
N PHE A 92 -7.03 -4.82 -4.84
CA PHE A 92 -6.04 -4.84 -3.76
C PHE A 92 -5.20 -3.55 -3.69
N PHE A 93 -4.60 -3.12 -4.80
CA PHE A 93 -3.79 -1.91 -4.81
C PHE A 93 -4.60 -0.63 -4.57
N ARG A 94 -5.86 -0.59 -5.01
CA ARG A 94 -6.79 0.51 -4.66
C ARG A 94 -7.07 0.55 -3.16
N LEU A 95 -7.29 -0.61 -2.55
CA LEU A 95 -7.49 -0.71 -1.10
C LEU A 95 -6.23 -0.27 -0.34
N ALA A 96 -5.05 -0.74 -0.75
CA ALA A 96 -3.77 -0.33 -0.18
C ALA A 96 -3.54 1.19 -0.29
N ALA A 97 -3.75 1.77 -1.47
CA ALA A 97 -3.62 3.21 -1.71
C ALA A 97 -4.63 4.03 -0.89
N MET A 98 -5.82 3.49 -0.63
CA MET A 98 -6.82 4.09 0.25
C MET A 98 -6.32 4.10 1.71
N GLN A 99 -5.75 2.99 2.20
CA GLN A 99 -5.23 2.93 3.57
C GLN A 99 -4.04 3.87 3.79
N ILE A 100 -3.15 4.04 2.80
CA ILE A 100 -2.05 5.01 2.88
C ILE A 100 -2.60 6.44 3.02
N ARG A 101 -3.56 6.83 2.18
CA ARG A 101 -4.16 8.17 2.25
C ARG A 101 -4.86 8.43 3.59
N ARG A 102 -5.63 7.46 4.10
CA ARG A 102 -6.28 7.57 5.41
C ARG A 102 -5.24 7.75 6.52
N THR A 103 -4.15 6.99 6.47
CA THR A 103 -3.05 7.09 7.43
C THR A 103 -2.41 8.48 7.42
N LEU A 104 -2.09 9.01 6.24
CA LEU A 104 -1.54 10.36 6.09
C LEU A 104 -2.49 11.45 6.62
N ILE A 105 -3.79 11.35 6.34
CA ILE A 105 -4.80 12.28 6.85
C ILE A 105 -4.87 12.22 8.38
N ASP A 106 -4.88 11.02 8.96
CA ASP A 106 -4.96 10.86 10.41
C ASP A 106 -3.69 11.37 11.10
N MET A 107 -2.51 11.07 10.56
CA MET A 107 -1.23 11.63 11.02
C MET A 107 -1.24 13.16 10.95
N ALA A 108 -1.69 13.74 9.82
CA ALA A 108 -1.76 15.18 9.66
C ALA A 108 -2.68 15.84 10.70
N ARG A 109 -3.83 15.23 11.01
CA ARG A 109 -4.74 15.70 12.04
C ARG A 109 -4.12 15.63 13.43
N ARG A 110 -3.44 14.52 13.78
CA ARG A 110 -2.75 14.36 15.07
C ARG A 110 -1.67 15.43 15.27
N HIS A 111 -0.81 15.61 14.29
CA HIS A 111 0.30 16.57 14.34
C HIS A 111 -0.19 18.03 14.33
N SER A 112 -1.27 18.32 13.60
CA SER A 112 -1.89 19.65 13.61
C SER A 112 -2.44 19.99 15.00
N ALA A 113 -3.15 19.06 15.64
CA ALA A 113 -3.70 19.26 16.98
C ALA A 113 -2.58 19.47 18.02
N GLN A 114 -1.51 18.68 17.95
CA GLN A 114 -0.35 18.83 18.82
C GLN A 114 0.34 20.18 18.66
N THR A 115 0.49 20.65 17.41
CA THR A 115 1.12 21.94 17.12
C THR A 115 0.29 23.10 17.67
N SER A 116 -1.05 23.02 17.59
CA SER A 116 -1.93 24.05 18.17
C SER A 116 -1.96 24.08 19.70
N MET A 117 -1.75 22.94 20.37
CA MET A 117 -1.74 22.88 21.84
C MET A 117 -0.41 23.32 22.46
N ALA A 118 0.65 23.38 21.66
CA ALA A 118 1.99 23.80 22.08
C ALA A 118 2.27 25.30 21.81
N ALA A 119 1.32 26.04 21.25
CA ALA A 119 1.38 27.48 20.94
C ALA A 119 0.56 28.28 21.94
#